data_AF-A0A9W7WDY4-F1
#
_entry.id   AF-A0A9W7WDY4-F1
#
_cell.length_a   1.000
_cell.length_b   1.000
_cell.length_c   1.000
_cell.angle_alpha   90.00
_cell.angle_beta   90.00
_cell.angle_gamma   90.00
#
_symmetry.space_group_name_H-M   'P 1'
#
loop_
_entity.id
_entity.type
_entity.pdbx_description
1 polymer ?
#
loop_
_entity_poly.entity_id
_entity_poly.type
_entity_poly.pdbx_seq_one_letter_code
_entity_poly.pdbx_strand_id
1 'polypeptide(L)'
;EHNKWKSFLGICIINILFFVLMLAYRNWHPDYTSMPIYNKLKISKASHSITPIKDSQHFMVSAFIDHRLDGTIRVISIIDRHNLQPLYCAYCTIEHDCKEAETDVWIHSDHFGFPFHVSDVICKGKHVQDATRVLISTKPSLDNETHQYLPIQNRVISETFKFNFTVCISNLFGDYNNVLQYAQTIEMYKLLGVQRVVIYNTSCGPDLEKLLKHYEREGIVEIVPWPIDTFLNPSPGWNFKEHKGDIHYYGQLTTLNECIYRHMYQSKYVLLNDIDEIIVPYKYANLPSLMKNLQDEHPNVGVFLIENHIFPKTQFEDSGRFKRPEWRNISGINIMEHIYREPARKNVFNPKKMIVNPRMVEQTSVHSSLKNFGETYHVPFDVCRIVHVRVPLQGHLTKEQLAVDKKVWDFEQELVPNVDKALESSGLLRPNS
;
A
#
# COMPACT_ATOMS: atom_id res chain seq x y z
N GLU A 1 -74.88 53.87 -12.09
CA GLU A 1 -74.28 53.05 -11.00
C GLU A 1 -74.34 51.53 -11.21
N HIS A 2 -74.98 51.02 -12.28
CA HIS A 2 -75.21 49.58 -12.47
C HIS A 2 -74.01 48.77 -13.01
N ASN A 3 -72.99 49.41 -13.59
CA ASN A 3 -71.80 48.72 -14.16
C ASN A 3 -70.64 48.52 -13.16
N LYS A 4 -70.60 49.23 -12.03
CA LYS A 4 -69.56 49.02 -11.01
C LYS A 4 -69.81 47.77 -10.17
N TRP A 5 -71.09 47.45 -9.92
CA TRP A 5 -71.48 46.25 -9.17
C TRP A 5 -71.18 44.94 -9.94
N LYS A 6 -71.33 44.92 -11.27
CA LYS A 6 -71.00 43.73 -12.08
C LYS A 6 -69.50 43.44 -12.13
N SER A 7 -68.67 44.48 -12.17
CA SER A 7 -67.20 44.32 -12.09
C SER A 7 -66.76 43.84 -10.71
N PHE A 8 -67.38 44.35 -9.63
CA PHE A 8 -67.07 43.92 -8.28
C PHE A 8 -67.50 42.47 -8.03
N LEU A 9 -68.69 42.07 -8.51
CA LEU A 9 -69.17 40.69 -8.42
C LEU A 9 -68.29 39.72 -9.22
N GLY A 10 -67.82 40.13 -10.41
CA GLY A 10 -66.90 39.33 -11.22
C GLY A 10 -65.55 39.10 -10.53
N ILE A 11 -64.99 40.13 -9.90
CA ILE A 11 -63.73 40.02 -9.14
C ILE A 11 -63.91 39.12 -7.90
N CYS A 12 -65.04 39.23 -7.19
CA CYS A 12 -65.33 38.33 -6.07
C CYS A 12 -65.45 36.86 -6.50
N ILE A 13 -66.12 36.59 -7.62
CA ILE A 13 -66.28 35.22 -8.15
C ILE A 13 -64.93 34.63 -8.56
N ILE A 14 -64.05 35.41 -9.19
CA ILE A 14 -62.71 34.96 -9.58
C ILE A 14 -61.86 34.63 -8.34
N ASN A 15 -61.91 35.46 -7.29
CA ASN A 15 -61.17 35.20 -6.06
C ASN A 15 -61.68 33.95 -5.33
N ILE A 16 -62.99 33.72 -5.31
CA ILE A 16 -63.59 32.50 -4.73
C ILE A 16 -63.16 31.27 -5.52
N LEU A 17 -63.20 31.32 -6.85
CA LEU A 17 -62.72 30.23 -7.72
C LEU A 17 -61.24 29.93 -7.50
N PHE A 18 -60.41 30.96 -7.36
CA PHE A 18 -58.98 30.80 -7.09
C PHE A 18 -58.72 30.17 -5.71
N PHE A 19 -59.51 30.57 -4.70
CA PHE A 19 -59.42 30.00 -3.35
C PHE A 19 -59.88 28.55 -3.29
N VAL A 20 -60.95 28.20 -4.02
CA VAL A 20 -61.43 26.82 -4.16
C VAL A 20 -60.42 25.96 -4.91
N LEU A 21 -59.76 26.49 -5.96
CA LEU A 21 -58.67 25.80 -6.66
C LEU A 21 -57.44 25.60 -5.77
N MET A 22 -57.08 26.58 -4.93
CA MET A 22 -56.00 26.45 -3.95
C MET A 22 -56.30 25.40 -2.87
N LEU A 23 -57.55 25.34 -2.39
CA LEU A 23 -58.00 24.32 -1.44
C LEU A 23 -58.05 22.93 -2.09
N ALA A 24 -58.49 22.83 -3.34
CA ALA A 24 -58.48 21.58 -4.11
C ALA A 24 -57.04 21.11 -4.40
N TYR A 25 -56.13 22.02 -4.74
CA TYR A 25 -54.70 21.73 -4.93
C TYR A 25 -54.06 21.23 -3.63
N ARG A 26 -54.37 21.85 -2.50
CA ARG A 26 -53.92 21.42 -1.17
C ARG A 26 -54.53 20.09 -0.73
N ASN A 27 -55.76 19.77 -1.15
CA ASN A 27 -56.37 18.47 -0.84
C ASN A 27 -55.91 17.34 -1.80
N TRP A 28 -55.47 17.68 -3.01
CA TRP A 28 -54.91 16.72 -3.97
C TRP A 28 -53.42 16.43 -3.72
N HIS A 29 -52.69 17.39 -3.15
CA HIS A 29 -51.37 17.18 -2.56
C HIS A 29 -51.50 17.16 -1.04
N PRO A 30 -51.86 16.02 -0.42
CA PRO A 30 -51.74 15.90 1.03
C PRO A 30 -50.31 16.30 1.39
N ASP A 31 -50.19 17.20 2.38
CA ASP A 31 -48.92 17.53 3.01
C ASP A 31 -48.10 16.25 3.08
N TYR A 32 -46.93 16.26 2.44
CA TYR A 32 -45.94 15.19 2.55
C TYR A 32 -45.61 15.12 4.03
N THR A 33 -46.40 14.33 4.76
CA THR A 33 -46.14 13.90 6.11
C THR A 33 -44.73 13.37 6.06
N SER A 34 -43.85 14.06 6.76
CA SER A 34 -42.46 13.72 7.02
C SER A 34 -42.24 12.22 6.80
N MET A 35 -41.60 11.88 5.67
CA MET A 35 -40.95 10.57 5.56
C MET A 35 -40.15 10.39 6.86
N PRO A 36 -40.16 9.18 7.46
CA PRO A 36 -39.37 8.97 8.67
C PRO A 36 -37.97 9.44 8.34
N ILE A 37 -37.50 10.44 9.10
CA ILE A 37 -36.11 10.87 9.07
C ILE A 37 -35.35 9.59 9.43
N TYR A 38 -34.86 8.88 8.43
CA TYR A 38 -33.85 7.85 8.63
C TYR A 38 -32.77 8.58 9.42
N ASN A 39 -32.58 8.12 10.66
CA ASN A 39 -31.54 8.65 11.54
C ASN A 39 -30.29 8.85 10.70
N LYS A 40 -29.80 10.09 10.60
CA LYS A 40 -28.48 10.35 10.03
C LYS A 40 -27.50 9.44 10.76
N LEU A 41 -27.11 8.34 10.12
CA LEU A 41 -26.17 7.40 10.67
C LEU A 41 -24.94 8.18 11.10
N LYS A 42 -24.50 7.97 12.35
CA LYS A 42 -23.25 8.57 12.83
C LYS A 42 -22.10 7.89 12.13
N ILE A 43 -21.70 8.43 10.97
CA ILE A 43 -20.58 7.93 10.19
C ILE A 43 -19.30 8.43 10.86
N SER A 44 -18.66 7.56 11.65
CA SER A 44 -17.30 7.80 12.12
C SER A 44 -16.31 7.34 11.04
N LYS A 45 -15.30 8.17 10.76
CA LYS A 45 -14.21 7.82 9.83
C LYS A 45 -13.24 6.90 10.58
N ALA A 46 -12.76 5.84 9.93
CA ALA A 46 -11.64 5.06 10.47
C ALA A 46 -10.46 5.98 10.79
N SER A 47 -9.98 5.91 12.04
CA SER A 47 -8.89 6.72 12.56
C SER A 47 -7.51 6.08 12.38
N HIS A 48 -7.47 4.79 12.06
CA HIS A 48 -6.26 3.98 11.95
C HIS A 48 -6.25 3.19 10.63
N SER A 49 -5.06 2.71 10.24
CA SER A 49 -4.84 1.85 9.07
C SER A 49 -5.41 0.44 9.22
N ILE A 50 -5.76 0.01 10.43
CA ILE A 50 -6.43 -1.24 10.74
C ILE A 50 -7.67 -0.92 11.56
N THR A 51 -8.82 -1.43 11.13
CA THR A 51 -10.13 -1.17 11.72
C THR A 51 -10.80 -2.50 12.09
N PRO A 52 -11.09 -2.79 13.36
CA PRO A 52 -11.83 -3.99 13.75
C PRO A 52 -13.23 -4.03 13.13
N ILE A 53 -13.62 -5.20 12.64
CA ILE A 53 -15.02 -5.47 12.26
C ILE A 53 -15.77 -5.84 13.54
N LYS A 54 -16.76 -5.02 13.90
CA LYS A 54 -17.53 -5.17 15.13
C LYS A 54 -18.16 -6.58 15.23
N ASP A 55 -18.21 -7.11 16.45
CA ASP A 55 -18.75 -8.45 16.75
C ASP A 55 -18.03 -9.58 15.99
N SER A 56 -16.73 -9.40 15.69
CA SER A 56 -15.87 -10.41 15.04
C SER A 56 -14.42 -10.30 15.50
N GLN A 57 -13.59 -11.25 15.07
CA GLN A 57 -12.13 -11.18 15.20
C GLN A 57 -11.44 -10.61 13.95
N HIS A 58 -12.20 -10.20 12.93
CA HIS A 58 -11.67 -9.79 11.64
C HIS A 58 -11.40 -8.27 11.59
N PHE A 59 -10.60 -7.84 10.61
CA PHE A 59 -10.22 -6.43 10.44
C PHE A 59 -10.37 -5.98 8.99
N MET A 60 -10.77 -4.72 8.81
CA MET A 60 -10.65 -3.99 7.55
C MET A 60 -9.40 -3.13 7.56
N VAL A 61 -8.74 -2.98 6.42
CA VAL A 61 -7.52 -2.17 6.27
C VAL A 61 -7.79 -0.97 5.38
N SER A 62 -8.24 -1.22 4.16
CA SER A 62 -8.49 -0.17 3.16
C SER A 62 -9.50 -0.65 2.12
N ALA A 63 -10.12 0.31 1.42
CA ALA A 63 -11.14 0.03 0.41
C ALA A 63 -10.84 0.76 -0.90
N PHE A 64 -11.06 0.07 -2.02
CA PHE A 64 -10.79 0.55 -3.37
C PHE A 64 -11.93 0.19 -4.32
N ILE A 65 -12.18 1.03 -5.32
CA ILE A 65 -12.91 0.58 -6.51
C ILE A 65 -11.94 -0.22 -7.39
N ASP A 66 -12.29 -1.46 -7.68
CA ASP A 66 -11.56 -2.33 -8.62
C ASP A 66 -12.26 -2.32 -9.98
N HIS A 67 -11.82 -1.40 -10.85
CA HIS A 67 -12.35 -1.25 -12.21
C HIS A 67 -12.13 -2.47 -13.11
N ARG A 68 -11.29 -3.42 -12.70
CA ARG A 68 -11.01 -4.65 -13.45
C ARG A 68 -12.06 -5.74 -13.20
N LEU A 69 -12.86 -5.57 -12.15
CA LEU A 69 -13.96 -6.45 -11.76
C LEU A 69 -15.28 -5.65 -11.78
N ASP A 70 -15.61 -5.07 -12.93
CA ASP A 70 -16.85 -4.31 -13.18
C ASP A 70 -17.14 -3.20 -12.16
N GLY A 71 -16.10 -2.57 -11.60
CA GLY A 71 -16.23 -1.43 -10.68
C GLY A 71 -16.71 -1.82 -9.27
N THR A 72 -16.45 -3.05 -8.84
CA THR A 72 -16.76 -3.52 -7.48
C THR A 72 -15.91 -2.84 -6.40
N ILE A 73 -16.40 -2.81 -5.15
CA ILE A 73 -15.58 -2.39 -4.02
C ILE A 73 -14.79 -3.60 -3.54
N ARG A 74 -13.47 -3.44 -3.47
CA ARG A 74 -12.56 -4.38 -2.83
C ARG A 74 -12.10 -3.79 -1.51
N VAL A 75 -12.37 -4.50 -0.41
CA VAL A 75 -11.84 -4.17 0.90
C VAL A 75 -10.69 -5.12 1.22
N ILE A 76 -9.48 -4.58 1.35
CA ILE A 76 -8.34 -5.34 1.88
C ILE A 76 -8.59 -5.55 3.37
N SER A 77 -8.53 -6.80 3.81
CA SER A 77 -8.91 -7.24 5.15
C SER A 77 -7.91 -8.23 5.72
N ILE A 78 -7.96 -8.41 7.04
CA ILE A 78 -7.25 -9.46 7.76
C ILE A 78 -8.31 -10.36 8.40
N ILE A 79 -8.36 -11.63 7.99
CA ILE A 79 -9.43 -12.57 8.36
C ILE A 79 -8.82 -13.81 9.02
N ASP A 80 -9.48 -14.30 10.07
CA ASP A 80 -9.21 -15.62 10.65
C ASP A 80 -9.80 -16.67 9.71
N ARG A 81 -8.91 -17.40 9.04
CA ARG A 81 -9.24 -18.42 8.02
C ARG A 81 -9.87 -19.67 8.64
N HIS A 82 -9.81 -19.85 9.95
CA HIS A 82 -10.41 -20.99 10.63
C HIS A 82 -11.81 -20.70 11.17
N ASN A 83 -12.16 -19.42 11.37
CA ASN A 83 -13.43 -19.00 11.98
C ASN A 83 -14.09 -17.87 11.16
N LEU A 84 -14.25 -18.07 9.86
CA LEU A 84 -14.94 -17.10 9.00
C LEU A 84 -16.45 -17.20 9.20
N GLN A 85 -17.02 -16.17 9.82
CA GLN A 85 -18.47 -15.96 9.88
C GLN A 85 -18.96 -15.15 8.67
N PRO A 86 -20.27 -15.19 8.33
CA PRO A 86 -20.82 -14.37 7.26
C PRO A 86 -20.50 -12.90 7.47
N LEU A 87 -19.96 -12.27 6.42
CA LEU A 87 -19.72 -10.84 6.36
C LEU A 87 -20.67 -10.21 5.36
N TYR A 88 -21.13 -9.00 5.68
CA TYR A 88 -22.05 -8.22 4.88
C TYR A 88 -21.44 -6.86 4.59
N CYS A 89 -21.74 -6.33 3.42
CA CYS A 89 -21.23 -5.06 2.97
C CYS A 89 -22.35 -4.05 2.79
N ALA A 90 -22.11 -2.84 3.28
CA ALA A 90 -22.91 -1.68 2.97
C ALA A 90 -22.02 -0.55 2.45
N TYR A 91 -22.44 0.11 1.38
CA TYR A 91 -21.72 1.25 0.81
C TYR A 91 -22.60 2.48 0.79
N CYS A 92 -21.99 3.64 0.98
CA CYS A 92 -22.70 4.92 1.07
C CYS A 92 -22.16 5.93 0.05
N THR A 93 -23.08 6.69 -0.53
CA THR A 93 -22.76 7.85 -1.38
C THR A 93 -22.38 9.07 -0.53
N ILE A 94 -22.02 10.18 -1.18
CA ILE A 94 -21.70 11.43 -0.49
C ILE A 94 -22.92 12.03 0.22
N GLU A 95 -24.13 11.73 -0.27
CA GLU A 95 -25.41 12.17 0.28
C GLU A 95 -25.86 11.30 1.46
N HIS A 96 -25.03 10.35 1.87
CA HIS A 96 -25.30 9.38 2.93
C HIS A 96 -26.47 8.43 2.63
N ASP A 97 -26.79 8.24 1.35
CA ASP A 97 -27.63 7.12 0.91
C ASP A 97 -26.80 5.83 0.96
N CYS A 98 -27.16 4.91 1.84
CA CYS A 98 -26.43 3.67 2.09
C CYS A 98 -27.22 2.46 1.58
N LYS A 99 -26.55 1.57 0.86
CA LYS A 99 -27.13 0.38 0.24
C LYS A 99 -26.36 -0.86 0.64
N GLU A 100 -27.07 -1.94 0.87
CA GLU A 100 -26.49 -3.27 1.03
C GLU A 100 -25.93 -3.77 -0.32
N ALA A 101 -24.86 -4.56 -0.24
CA ALA A 101 -24.19 -5.18 -1.38
C ALA A 101 -24.08 -6.70 -1.18
N GLU A 102 -24.12 -7.43 -2.28
CA GLU A 102 -23.66 -8.82 -2.32
C GLU A 102 -22.19 -8.86 -1.88
N THR A 103 -21.86 -9.80 -1.00
CA THR A 103 -20.56 -9.86 -0.35
C THR A 103 -19.92 -11.22 -0.55
N ASP A 104 -18.70 -11.22 -1.09
CA ASP A 104 -17.84 -12.41 -1.18
C ASP A 104 -16.56 -12.18 -0.37
N VAL A 105 -15.99 -13.24 0.19
CA VAL A 105 -14.73 -13.19 0.94
C VAL A 105 -13.71 -14.10 0.27
N TRP A 106 -12.59 -13.52 -0.17
CA TRP A 106 -11.50 -14.24 -0.82
C TRP A 106 -10.23 -14.18 0.03
N ILE A 107 -9.93 -15.28 0.72
CA ILE A 107 -8.69 -15.41 1.49
C ILE A 107 -7.55 -15.75 0.53
N HIS A 108 -6.43 -15.03 0.61
CA HIS A 108 -5.29 -15.27 -0.28
C HIS A 108 -4.67 -16.64 -0.01
N SER A 109 -4.16 -17.29 -1.05
CA SER A 109 -3.77 -18.71 -0.99
C SER A 109 -2.46 -18.98 -0.24
N ASP A 110 -1.51 -18.05 -0.25
CA ASP A 110 -0.17 -18.26 0.29
C ASP A 110 -0.03 -17.73 1.73
N HIS A 111 -0.66 -18.45 2.65
CA HIS A 111 -0.82 -18.04 4.05
C HIS A 111 0.26 -18.56 5.00
N PHE A 112 1.26 -19.31 4.52
CA PHE A 112 2.39 -19.81 5.31
C PHE A 112 2.02 -20.59 6.59
N GLY A 113 0.78 -21.10 6.66
CA GLY A 113 0.23 -21.80 7.83
C GLY A 113 -0.30 -20.91 8.97
N PHE A 114 -0.29 -19.58 8.84
CA PHE A 114 -0.76 -18.65 9.88
C PHE A 114 -2.29 -18.59 9.98
N PRO A 115 -2.88 -18.40 11.20
CA PRO A 115 -4.34 -18.31 11.39
C PRO A 115 -5.01 -17.05 10.82
N PHE A 116 -4.36 -15.89 10.90
CA PHE A 116 -4.87 -14.65 10.31
C PHE A 116 -4.15 -14.37 9.00
N HIS A 117 -4.91 -14.01 7.97
CA HIS A 117 -4.34 -13.79 6.66
C HIS A 117 -5.01 -12.65 5.87
N VAL A 118 -4.23 -12.06 4.97
CA VAL A 118 -4.74 -11.06 4.03
C VAL A 118 -5.86 -11.67 3.18
N SER A 119 -6.93 -10.92 3.04
CA SER A 119 -8.14 -11.33 2.34
C SER A 119 -8.77 -10.14 1.64
N ASP A 120 -9.56 -10.41 0.61
CA ASP A 120 -10.40 -9.41 -0.05
C ASP A 120 -11.86 -9.65 0.33
N VAL A 121 -12.53 -8.65 0.90
CA VAL A 121 -14.00 -8.63 0.97
C VAL A 121 -14.50 -7.85 -0.24
N ILE A 122 -15.18 -8.54 -1.15
CA ILE A 122 -15.69 -7.99 -2.42
C ILE A 122 -17.15 -7.63 -2.24
N CYS A 123 -17.48 -6.36 -2.47
CA CYS A 123 -18.85 -5.87 -2.47
C CYS A 123 -19.33 -5.57 -3.88
N LYS A 124 -20.40 -6.26 -4.29
CA LYS A 124 -21.07 -6.06 -5.58
C LYS A 124 -22.45 -5.47 -5.39
N GLY A 125 -22.78 -4.48 -6.20
CA GLY A 125 -24.05 -3.77 -6.10
C GLY A 125 -24.29 -2.90 -7.32
N LYS A 126 -25.47 -2.29 -7.38
CA LYS A 126 -25.80 -1.32 -8.43
C LYS A 126 -25.22 0.04 -8.08
N HIS A 127 -24.61 0.73 -9.04
CA HIS A 127 -24.06 2.09 -8.84
C HIS A 127 -22.93 2.17 -7.79
N VAL A 128 -22.14 1.11 -7.65
CA VAL A 128 -21.02 1.05 -6.70
C VAL A 128 -19.92 2.09 -7.01
N GLN A 129 -19.80 2.51 -8.26
CA GLN A 129 -18.87 3.55 -8.68
C GLN A 129 -19.09 4.92 -8.00
N ASP A 130 -20.32 5.19 -7.53
CA ASP A 130 -20.67 6.44 -6.85
C ASP A 130 -20.41 6.36 -5.34
N ALA A 131 -20.00 5.19 -4.83
CA ALA A 131 -19.72 4.97 -3.43
C ALA A 131 -18.50 5.76 -2.98
N THR A 132 -18.63 6.38 -1.80
CA THR A 132 -17.53 7.13 -1.17
C THR A 132 -16.99 6.43 0.07
N ARG A 133 -17.80 5.56 0.66
CA ARG A 133 -17.51 4.85 1.90
C ARG A 133 -18.09 3.46 1.89
N VAL A 134 -17.44 2.54 2.61
CA VAL A 134 -17.90 1.17 2.79
C VAL A 134 -17.79 0.76 4.25
N LEU A 135 -18.71 -0.09 4.68
CA LEU A 135 -18.74 -0.78 5.96
C LEU A 135 -18.81 -2.28 5.70
N ILE A 136 -18.01 -3.03 6.44
CA ILE A 136 -18.17 -4.48 6.58
C ILE A 136 -18.73 -4.77 7.97
N SER A 137 -19.80 -5.56 8.03
CA SER A 137 -20.52 -5.95 9.25
C SER A 137 -20.74 -7.45 9.31
N THR A 138 -21.09 -7.94 10.49
CA THR A 138 -21.46 -9.35 10.76
C THR A 138 -22.96 -9.58 10.72
N LYS A 139 -23.72 -8.49 10.52
CA LYS A 139 -25.18 -8.46 10.44
C LYS A 139 -25.60 -7.86 9.09
N PRO A 140 -26.68 -8.37 8.48
CA PRO A 140 -27.12 -7.91 7.15
C PRO A 140 -27.62 -6.47 7.17
N SER A 141 -28.31 -6.04 8.22
CA SER A 141 -28.92 -4.72 8.31
C SER A 141 -28.03 -3.70 9.01
N LEU A 142 -27.95 -2.49 8.45
CA LEU A 142 -27.42 -1.31 9.14
C LEU A 142 -28.29 -0.99 10.36
N ASP A 143 -27.74 -1.16 11.55
CA ASP A 143 -28.38 -0.68 12.78
C ASP A 143 -27.99 0.78 13.10
N ASN A 144 -28.63 1.36 14.12
CA ASN A 144 -28.37 2.74 14.55
C ASN A 144 -27.05 2.89 15.34
N GLU A 145 -26.23 1.85 15.46
CA GLU A 145 -24.98 1.90 16.20
C GLU A 145 -23.91 2.70 15.44
N THR A 146 -22.90 3.15 16.21
CA THR A 146 -21.77 3.87 15.63
C THR A 146 -20.85 2.88 14.93
N HIS A 147 -20.83 2.93 13.61
CA HIS A 147 -19.97 2.11 12.77
C HIS A 147 -18.76 2.91 12.28
N GLN A 148 -17.66 2.20 12.02
CA GLN A 148 -16.48 2.77 11.38
C GLN A 148 -16.51 2.45 9.88
N TYR A 149 -16.58 3.50 9.07
CA TYR A 149 -16.59 3.38 7.62
C TYR A 149 -15.20 3.65 7.06
N LEU A 150 -14.78 2.83 6.10
CA LEU A 150 -13.58 3.08 5.32
C LEU A 150 -13.89 4.02 4.15
N PRO A 151 -13.06 5.05 3.89
CA PRO A 151 -13.13 5.81 2.65
C PRO A 151 -12.70 4.92 1.48
N ILE A 152 -13.45 5.01 0.37
CA ILE A 152 -13.13 4.27 -0.85
C ILE A 152 -12.17 5.09 -1.73
N GLN A 153 -11.05 4.46 -2.09
CA GLN A 153 -10.01 5.00 -2.97
C GLN A 153 -10.18 4.49 -4.41
N ASN A 154 -9.33 4.95 -5.33
CA ASN A 154 -9.35 4.55 -6.75
C ASN A 154 -10.70 4.80 -7.46
N ARG A 155 -11.47 5.80 -7.03
CA ARG A 155 -12.80 6.10 -7.60
C ARG A 155 -12.77 6.55 -9.07
N VAL A 156 -11.60 6.94 -9.59
CA VAL A 156 -11.41 7.36 -10.99
C VAL A 156 -10.17 6.67 -11.56
N ILE A 157 -10.28 6.17 -12.79
CA ILE A 157 -9.15 5.64 -13.55
C ILE A 157 -8.26 6.79 -14.02
N SER A 158 -6.95 6.67 -13.82
CA SER A 158 -5.97 7.59 -14.38
C SER A 158 -4.88 6.85 -15.15
N GLU A 159 -4.59 7.33 -16.35
CA GLU A 159 -3.42 6.92 -17.15
C GLU A 159 -2.26 7.92 -17.03
N THR A 160 -2.50 9.07 -16.39
CA THR A 160 -1.45 10.04 -16.05
C THR A 160 -1.01 9.78 -14.62
N PHE A 161 0.20 9.22 -14.48
CA PHE A 161 0.73 8.82 -13.18
C PHE A 161 1.51 9.96 -12.54
N LYS A 162 1.33 10.14 -11.22
CA LYS A 162 2.12 11.06 -10.42
C LYS A 162 3.57 10.59 -10.29
N PHE A 163 3.76 9.27 -10.27
CA PHE A 163 5.06 8.63 -10.11
C PHE A 163 5.28 7.59 -11.22
N ASN A 164 6.49 7.51 -11.77
CA ASN A 164 6.86 6.36 -12.59
C ASN A 164 7.12 5.12 -11.71
N PHE A 165 7.76 5.33 -10.56
CA PHE A 165 8.11 4.26 -9.63
C PHE A 165 7.75 4.63 -8.19
N THR A 166 7.06 3.70 -7.53
CA THR A 166 6.91 3.64 -6.09
C THR A 166 7.59 2.38 -5.56
N VAL A 167 8.33 2.48 -4.45
CA VAL A 167 8.81 1.32 -3.69
C VAL A 167 7.90 1.12 -2.47
N CYS A 168 7.30 -0.05 -2.35
CA CYS A 168 6.57 -0.48 -1.18
C CYS A 168 7.50 -1.32 -0.32
N ILE A 169 7.95 -0.75 0.79
CA ILE A 169 8.72 -1.44 1.82
C ILE A 169 7.72 -2.02 2.81
N SER A 170 7.74 -3.34 2.95
CA SER A 170 6.60 -4.05 3.51
C SER A 170 6.27 -3.70 4.95
N ASN A 171 7.20 -3.81 5.91
CA ASN A 171 6.95 -3.53 7.33
C ASN A 171 8.23 -3.05 8.03
N LEU A 172 8.07 -2.09 8.94
CA LEU A 172 9.10 -1.61 9.86
C LEU A 172 8.66 -1.91 11.30
N PHE A 173 9.48 -2.68 12.02
CA PHE A 173 9.14 -3.20 13.35
C PHE A 173 10.40 -3.45 14.20
N GLY A 174 10.20 -3.80 15.47
CA GLY A 174 11.24 -4.36 16.35
C GLY A 174 12.37 -3.36 16.63
N ASP A 175 12.04 -2.07 16.65
CA ASP A 175 12.97 -0.96 16.90
C ASP A 175 14.15 -0.95 15.90
N TYR A 176 13.89 -1.40 14.67
CA TYR A 176 14.87 -1.40 13.60
C TYR A 176 15.52 -0.01 13.47
N ASN A 177 16.85 0.04 13.52
CA ASN A 177 17.62 1.29 13.61
C ASN A 177 18.89 1.25 12.74
N ASN A 178 18.81 0.59 11.58
CA ASN A 178 19.91 0.52 10.61
C ASN A 178 19.92 1.78 9.71
N VAL A 179 20.30 2.89 10.32
CA VAL A 179 20.18 4.25 9.79
C VAL A 179 21.04 4.47 8.56
N LEU A 180 22.32 4.08 8.61
CA LEU A 180 23.25 4.28 7.49
C LEU A 180 22.81 3.52 6.25
N GLN A 181 22.46 2.23 6.40
CA GLN A 181 22.01 1.41 5.27
C GLN A 181 20.72 1.99 4.68
N TYR A 182 19.77 2.42 5.53
CA TYR A 182 18.52 2.98 5.04
C TYR A 182 18.72 4.33 4.32
N ALA A 183 19.58 5.21 4.83
CA ALA A 183 19.95 6.44 4.14
C ALA A 183 20.54 6.14 2.75
N GLN A 184 21.48 5.19 2.68
CA GLN A 184 22.07 4.76 1.42
C GLN A 184 21.04 4.15 0.47
N THR A 185 20.11 3.34 0.97
CA THR A 185 19.02 2.76 0.17
C THR A 185 18.13 3.83 -0.46
N ILE A 186 17.69 4.84 0.32
CA ILE A 186 16.80 5.88 -0.19
C ILE A 186 17.50 6.80 -1.20
N GLU A 187 18.73 7.21 -0.91
CA GLU A 187 19.50 8.03 -1.84
C GLU A 187 19.86 7.26 -3.12
N MET A 188 20.15 5.96 -3.01
CA MET A 188 20.32 5.09 -4.18
C MET A 188 19.03 4.99 -5.00
N TYR A 189 17.87 4.82 -4.36
CA TYR A 189 16.58 4.79 -5.06
C TYR A 189 16.27 6.12 -5.78
N LYS A 190 16.63 7.27 -5.20
CA LYS A 190 16.54 8.58 -5.88
C LYS A 190 17.37 8.60 -7.16
N LEU A 191 18.62 8.15 -7.10
CA LEU A 191 19.51 8.06 -8.27
C LEU A 191 18.99 7.07 -9.32
N LEU A 192 18.32 6.01 -8.89
CA LEU A 192 17.70 5.01 -9.76
C LEU A 192 16.34 5.46 -10.36
N GLY A 193 15.84 6.64 -10.01
CA GLY A 193 14.63 7.23 -10.56
C GLY A 193 13.33 6.90 -9.81
N VAL A 194 13.42 6.42 -8.56
CA VAL A 194 12.27 6.26 -7.68
C VAL A 194 11.81 7.63 -7.15
N GLN A 195 10.50 7.85 -7.13
CA GLN A 195 9.90 9.12 -6.74
C GLN A 195 9.05 9.03 -5.46
N ARG A 196 8.71 7.81 -5.03
CA ARG A 196 7.92 7.56 -3.83
C ARG A 196 8.38 6.26 -3.18
N VAL A 197 8.49 6.28 -1.86
CA VAL A 197 8.73 5.10 -1.02
C VAL A 197 7.63 5.07 0.03
N VAL A 198 7.00 3.92 0.24
CA VAL A 198 5.95 3.71 1.24
C VAL A 198 6.46 2.75 2.28
N ILE A 199 6.33 3.12 3.55
CA ILE A 199 6.70 2.27 4.68
C ILE A 199 5.50 2.11 5.60
N TYR A 200 5.19 0.87 5.94
CA TYR A 200 4.22 0.54 6.97
C TYR A 200 4.97 0.39 8.30
N ASN A 201 4.75 1.34 9.22
CA ASN A 201 5.53 1.46 10.44
C ASN A 201 4.74 1.00 11.67
N THR A 202 5.19 -0.11 12.26
CA THR A 202 4.77 -0.57 13.60
C THR A 202 5.64 0.07 14.67
N SER A 203 6.97 -0.09 14.56
CA SER A 203 7.94 0.60 15.41
C SER A 203 9.29 0.73 14.73
N CYS A 204 10.05 1.76 15.10
CA CYS A 204 11.42 1.97 14.63
C CYS A 204 12.28 2.62 15.71
N GLY A 205 13.60 2.48 15.60
CA GLY A 205 14.53 3.12 16.52
C GLY A 205 14.54 4.65 16.40
N PRO A 206 15.01 5.36 17.44
CA PRO A 206 14.88 6.82 17.54
C PRO A 206 15.69 7.59 16.48
N ASP A 207 16.81 7.04 16.02
CA ASP A 207 17.62 7.71 14.99
C ASP A 207 17.05 7.48 13.60
N LEU A 208 16.53 6.28 13.33
CA LEU A 208 15.78 6.02 12.10
C LEU A 208 14.52 6.87 12.03
N GLU A 209 13.83 7.10 13.16
CA GLU A 209 12.66 7.98 13.21
C GLU A 209 12.99 9.42 12.75
N LYS A 210 14.14 9.97 13.17
CA LYS A 210 14.60 11.31 12.72
C LYS A 210 14.85 11.33 11.21
N LEU A 211 15.49 10.29 10.69
CA LEU A 211 15.78 10.14 9.26
C LEU A 211 14.50 9.99 8.42
N LEU A 212 13.55 9.19 8.90
CA LEU A 212 12.24 9.03 8.26
C LEU A 212 11.47 10.36 8.20
N LYS A 213 11.47 11.13 9.30
CA LYS A 213 10.87 12.47 9.34
C LYS A 213 11.52 13.44 8.34
N HIS A 214 12.83 13.33 8.12
CA HIS A 214 13.49 14.12 7.08
C HIS A 214 12.98 13.77 5.68
N TYR A 215 12.94 12.48 5.32
CA TYR A 215 12.47 12.05 4.00
C TYR A 215 10.96 12.23 3.77
N GLU A 216 10.16 12.20 4.83
CA GLU A 216 8.74 12.54 4.75
C GLU A 216 8.55 14.02 4.42
N ARG A 217 9.33 14.92 5.05
CA ARG A 217 9.33 16.36 4.72
C ARG A 217 9.85 16.63 3.30
N GLU A 218 10.84 15.87 2.85
CA GLU A 218 11.33 15.94 1.46
C GLU A 218 10.25 15.47 0.45
N GLY A 219 9.30 14.64 0.89
CA GLY A 219 8.16 14.18 0.10
C GLY A 219 8.39 12.89 -0.67
N ILE A 220 9.55 12.25 -0.50
CA ILE A 220 9.86 10.95 -1.10
C ILE A 220 9.31 9.78 -0.28
N VAL A 221 9.33 9.86 1.06
CA VAL A 221 8.81 8.80 1.93
C VAL A 221 7.38 9.12 2.39
N GLU A 222 6.50 8.14 2.31
CA GLU A 222 5.17 8.13 2.92
C GLU A 222 5.15 7.08 4.03
N ILE A 223 4.86 7.51 5.26
CA ILE A 223 4.75 6.62 6.41
C ILE A 223 3.27 6.30 6.63
N VAL A 224 2.94 5.02 6.53
CA VAL A 224 1.62 4.49 6.89
C VAL A 224 1.74 3.89 8.29
N PRO A 225 1.03 4.41 9.31
CA PRO A 225 0.98 3.77 10.62
C PRO A 225 0.52 2.31 10.47
N TRP A 226 1.13 1.37 11.18
CA TRP A 226 0.79 -0.06 11.09
C TRP A 226 0.78 -0.73 12.46
N PRO A 227 -0.23 -0.44 13.31
CA PRO A 227 -0.30 -0.90 14.70
C PRO A 227 -0.80 -2.35 14.81
N ILE A 228 -0.23 -3.26 14.00
CA ILE A 228 -0.65 -4.66 13.91
C ILE A 228 -0.52 -5.41 15.24
N ASP A 229 0.49 -5.05 16.03
CA ASP A 229 0.80 -5.56 17.37
C ASP A 229 -0.20 -5.14 18.45
N THR A 230 -1.01 -4.11 18.18
CA THR A 230 -2.12 -3.71 19.06
C THR A 230 -3.34 -4.62 18.88
N PHE A 231 -3.45 -5.30 17.73
CA PHE A 231 -4.63 -6.09 17.35
C PHE A 231 -4.39 -7.59 17.34
N LEU A 232 -3.17 -8.01 16.98
CA LEU A 232 -2.77 -9.41 16.84
C LEU A 232 -1.39 -9.61 17.46
N ASN A 233 -1.00 -10.86 17.70
CA ASN A 233 0.39 -11.24 18.01
C ASN A 233 1.15 -11.55 16.70
N PRO A 234 1.81 -10.57 16.05
CA PRO A 234 2.51 -10.82 14.80
C PRO A 234 3.69 -11.77 14.97
N SER A 235 3.91 -12.62 13.98
CA SER A 235 5.08 -13.48 13.96
C SER A 235 6.37 -12.70 13.72
N PRO A 236 7.44 -12.96 14.48
CA PRO A 236 8.76 -12.38 14.21
C PRO A 236 9.47 -13.03 13.01
N GLY A 237 8.92 -14.10 12.44
CA GLY A 237 9.52 -14.85 11.34
C GLY A 237 8.52 -15.41 10.34
N TRP A 238 9.04 -15.97 9.25
CA TRP A 238 8.23 -16.45 8.12
C TRP A 238 7.68 -17.86 8.34
N ASN A 239 8.38 -18.69 9.14
CA ASN A 239 8.00 -20.09 9.36
C ASN A 239 7.07 -20.20 10.57
N PHE A 240 5.80 -20.52 10.34
CA PHE A 240 4.80 -20.69 11.39
C PHE A 240 5.16 -21.76 12.43
N LYS A 241 5.77 -22.87 12.02
CA LYS A 241 6.10 -23.97 12.95
C LYS A 241 7.15 -23.54 13.97
N GLU A 242 8.08 -22.69 13.55
CA GLU A 242 9.20 -22.20 14.36
C GLU A 242 8.83 -20.94 15.16
N HIS A 243 8.26 -19.93 14.49
CA HIS A 243 8.10 -18.59 15.06
C HIS A 243 6.74 -18.36 15.71
N LYS A 244 5.71 -19.17 15.37
CA LYS A 244 4.33 -19.03 15.87
C LYS A 244 3.77 -17.61 15.64
N GLY A 245 2.65 -17.30 16.27
CA GLY A 245 1.95 -16.02 16.12
C GLY A 245 0.71 -16.12 15.22
N ASP A 246 -0.05 -15.05 15.21
CA ASP A 246 -1.37 -14.98 14.58
C ASP A 246 -1.28 -14.66 13.10
N ILE A 247 -0.33 -13.81 12.70
CA ILE A 247 -0.17 -13.32 11.33
C ILE A 247 1.29 -13.36 10.87
N HIS A 248 1.50 -13.70 9.60
CA HIS A 248 2.82 -13.85 8.99
C HIS A 248 3.62 -12.55 9.00
N TYR A 249 4.82 -12.58 9.57
CA TYR A 249 5.87 -11.55 9.49
C TYR A 249 5.35 -10.10 9.63
N TYR A 250 4.72 -9.80 10.77
CA TYR A 250 4.12 -8.48 11.04
C TYR A 250 3.03 -8.03 10.04
N GLY A 251 2.38 -8.96 9.34
CA GLY A 251 1.34 -8.65 8.35
C GLY A 251 1.88 -8.24 7.00
N GLN A 252 3.09 -8.68 6.63
CA GLN A 252 3.81 -8.28 5.41
C GLN A 252 2.95 -8.43 4.14
N LEU A 253 2.18 -9.51 4.07
CA LEU A 253 1.37 -9.81 2.90
C LEU A 253 0.19 -8.84 2.78
N THR A 254 -0.36 -8.38 3.90
CA THR A 254 -1.42 -7.38 3.92
C THR A 254 -0.91 -6.04 3.39
N THR A 255 0.27 -5.60 3.85
CA THR A 255 0.83 -4.30 3.45
C THR A 255 1.29 -4.29 2.00
N LEU A 256 1.90 -5.38 1.51
CA LEU A 256 2.28 -5.51 0.10
C LEU A 256 1.05 -5.43 -0.82
N ASN A 257 -0.02 -6.16 -0.50
CA ASN A 257 -1.25 -6.10 -1.29
C ASN A 257 -1.90 -4.70 -1.19
N GLU A 258 -2.00 -4.12 0.00
CA GLU A 258 -2.58 -2.77 0.16
C GLU A 258 -1.82 -1.71 -0.66
N CYS A 259 -0.49 -1.77 -0.68
CA CYS A 259 0.34 -0.80 -1.37
C CYS A 259 0.14 -0.84 -2.90
N ILE A 260 -0.05 -2.02 -3.48
CA ILE A 260 -0.38 -2.19 -4.90
C ILE A 260 -1.65 -1.40 -5.24
N TYR A 261 -2.72 -1.58 -4.45
CA TYR A 261 -3.98 -0.89 -4.70
C TYR A 261 -3.90 0.61 -4.40
N ARG A 262 -3.24 1.02 -3.32
CA ARG A 262 -2.99 2.43 -2.96
C ARG A 262 -2.36 3.22 -4.11
N HIS A 263 -1.42 2.61 -4.81
CA HIS A 263 -0.67 3.26 -5.89
C HIS A 263 -1.12 2.84 -7.30
N MET A 264 -2.21 2.10 -7.43
CA MET A 264 -2.70 1.55 -8.71
C MET A 264 -2.88 2.60 -9.82
N TYR A 265 -3.45 3.76 -9.47
CA TYR A 265 -3.64 4.90 -10.39
C TYR A 265 -2.76 6.10 -10.05
N GLN A 266 -1.78 5.93 -9.16
CA GLN A 266 -0.80 6.96 -8.82
C GLN A 266 0.57 6.69 -9.44
N SER A 267 0.89 5.40 -9.66
CA SER A 267 2.22 4.95 -10.07
C SER A 267 2.18 4.07 -11.31
N LYS A 268 3.12 4.29 -12.23
CA LYS A 268 3.24 3.43 -13.43
C LYS A 268 3.70 2.01 -13.05
N TYR A 269 4.69 1.91 -12.16
CA TYR A 269 5.22 0.68 -11.61
C TYR A 269 5.36 0.76 -10.08
N VAL A 270 5.24 -0.40 -9.43
CA VAL A 270 5.42 -0.58 -8.00
C VAL A 270 6.48 -1.65 -7.74
N LEU A 271 7.46 -1.36 -6.89
CA LEU A 271 8.48 -2.29 -6.41
C LEU A 271 8.02 -2.85 -5.06
N LEU A 272 8.06 -4.17 -4.89
CA LEU A 272 7.68 -4.85 -3.66
C LEU A 272 8.93 -5.41 -2.98
N ASN A 273 9.50 -4.66 -2.04
CA ASN A 273 10.85 -4.89 -1.53
C ASN A 273 10.92 -4.92 0.00
N ASP A 274 11.99 -5.50 0.52
CA ASP A 274 12.38 -5.36 1.93
C ASP A 274 13.28 -4.11 2.10
N ILE A 275 13.41 -3.62 3.34
CA ILE A 275 14.09 -2.34 3.65
C ILE A 275 15.61 -2.35 3.38
N ASP A 276 16.22 -3.54 3.37
CA ASP A 276 17.64 -3.80 3.18
C ASP A 276 17.98 -4.31 1.76
N GLU A 277 17.01 -4.26 0.84
CA GLU A 277 17.12 -4.74 -0.54
C GLU A 277 17.00 -3.62 -1.57
N ILE A 278 18.01 -3.53 -2.45
CA ILE A 278 18.05 -2.53 -3.54
C ILE A 278 17.98 -3.25 -4.89
N ILE A 279 16.94 -3.00 -5.68
CA ILE A 279 16.88 -3.46 -7.09
C ILE A 279 17.77 -2.55 -7.95
N VAL A 280 18.85 -3.10 -8.51
CA VAL A 280 19.85 -2.36 -9.28
C VAL A 280 19.88 -2.86 -10.73
N PRO A 281 19.67 -2.00 -11.74
CA PRO A 281 19.91 -2.31 -13.15
C PRO A 281 21.41 -2.40 -13.47
N TYR A 282 21.82 -3.35 -14.29
CA TYR A 282 23.22 -3.58 -14.69
C TYR A 282 23.49 -3.22 -16.15
N LYS A 283 22.51 -3.40 -17.04
CA LYS A 283 22.61 -2.97 -18.45
C LYS A 283 22.10 -1.56 -18.74
N TYR A 284 21.38 -0.97 -17.79
CA TYR A 284 20.73 0.32 -17.95
C TYR A 284 21.15 1.28 -16.84
N ALA A 285 21.06 2.58 -17.10
CA ALA A 285 21.46 3.60 -16.14
C ALA A 285 20.53 3.66 -14.90
N ASN A 286 19.23 3.38 -15.08
CA ASN A 286 18.21 3.54 -14.05
C ASN A 286 16.96 2.68 -14.32
N LEU A 287 16.05 2.62 -13.34
CA LEU A 287 14.80 1.83 -13.43
C LEU A 287 13.89 2.28 -14.59
N PRO A 288 13.69 3.58 -14.88
CA PRO A 288 12.93 4.00 -16.05
C PRO A 288 13.46 3.45 -17.37
N SER A 289 14.78 3.50 -17.59
CA SER A 289 15.38 3.00 -18.82
C SER A 289 15.27 1.47 -18.94
N LEU A 290 15.49 0.77 -17.81
CA LEU A 290 15.28 -0.68 -17.72
C LEU A 290 13.83 -1.05 -18.09
N MET A 291 12.85 -0.43 -17.44
CA MET A 291 11.45 -0.79 -17.64
C MET A 291 10.91 -0.38 -18.99
N LYS A 292 11.42 0.72 -19.58
CA LYS A 292 11.10 1.05 -20.97
C LYS A 292 11.48 -0.10 -21.89
N ASN A 293 12.72 -0.57 -21.82
CA ASN A 293 13.17 -1.67 -22.68
C ASN A 293 12.41 -2.98 -22.38
N LEU A 294 12.27 -3.37 -21.11
CA LEU A 294 11.58 -4.60 -20.74
C LEU A 294 10.12 -4.61 -21.20
N GLN A 295 9.40 -3.48 -21.09
CA GLN A 295 8.01 -3.39 -21.53
C GLN A 295 7.89 -3.32 -23.06
N ASP A 296 8.85 -2.72 -23.76
CA ASP A 296 8.89 -2.69 -25.23
C ASP A 296 9.11 -4.11 -25.79
N GLU A 297 9.97 -4.93 -25.16
CA GLU A 297 10.23 -6.32 -25.54
C GLU A 297 9.13 -7.30 -25.09
N HIS A 298 8.49 -7.00 -23.95
CA HIS A 298 7.50 -7.87 -23.31
C HIS A 298 6.22 -7.09 -22.97
N PRO A 299 5.41 -6.68 -23.96
CA PRO A 299 4.28 -5.77 -23.76
C PRO A 299 3.16 -6.33 -22.88
N ASN A 300 3.00 -7.66 -22.84
CA ASN A 300 1.94 -8.33 -22.07
C ASN A 300 2.36 -8.70 -20.64
N VAL A 301 3.59 -8.38 -20.23
CA VAL A 301 4.08 -8.69 -18.89
C VAL A 301 3.61 -7.65 -17.89
N GLY A 302 3.00 -8.12 -16.81
CA GLY A 302 2.56 -7.31 -15.67
C GLY A 302 3.45 -7.45 -14.43
N VAL A 303 4.27 -8.49 -14.36
CA VAL A 303 5.11 -8.83 -13.21
C VAL A 303 6.52 -9.17 -13.67
N PHE A 304 7.51 -8.42 -13.20
CA PHE A 304 8.92 -8.65 -13.49
C PHE A 304 9.62 -9.12 -12.21
N LEU A 305 10.08 -10.37 -12.22
CA LEU A 305 10.74 -11.00 -11.09
C LEU A 305 12.25 -10.74 -11.15
N ILE A 306 12.78 -10.12 -10.10
CA ILE A 306 14.20 -9.79 -9.94
C ILE A 306 14.81 -10.71 -8.89
N GLU A 307 15.91 -11.38 -9.24
CA GLU A 307 16.58 -12.34 -8.37
C GLU A 307 17.36 -11.65 -7.23
N ASN A 308 17.30 -12.26 -6.05
CA ASN A 308 18.04 -11.81 -4.87
C ASN A 308 19.49 -12.33 -4.85
N HIS A 309 20.45 -11.44 -4.60
CA HIS A 309 21.86 -11.78 -4.44
C HIS A 309 22.45 -11.22 -3.15
N ILE A 310 23.13 -12.11 -2.43
CA ILE A 310 23.65 -11.85 -1.10
C ILE A 310 25.05 -11.28 -1.16
N PHE A 311 25.24 -10.16 -0.48
CA PHE A 311 26.51 -9.53 -0.20
C PHE A 311 26.78 -9.68 1.30
N PRO A 312 27.65 -10.61 1.73
CA PRO A 312 27.86 -10.85 3.15
C PRO A 312 28.38 -9.61 3.87
N LYS A 313 27.64 -9.13 4.87
CA LYS A 313 28.04 -7.98 5.71
C LYS A 313 29.31 -8.23 6.54
N THR A 314 29.81 -9.46 6.53
CA THR A 314 31.08 -9.87 7.18
C THR A 314 32.28 -9.78 6.25
N GLN A 315 32.07 -9.51 4.96
CA GLN A 315 33.12 -9.44 3.95
C GLN A 315 33.27 -8.00 3.46
N PHE A 316 34.41 -7.39 3.77
CA PHE A 316 34.73 -6.01 3.44
C PHE A 316 35.70 -5.96 2.27
N GLU A 317 35.56 -4.95 1.42
CA GLU A 317 36.57 -4.55 0.44
C GLU A 317 37.93 -4.26 1.10
N ASP A 318 39.02 -4.61 0.41
CA ASP A 318 40.34 -4.70 1.04
C ASP A 318 41.06 -3.35 1.19
N SER A 319 40.69 -2.34 0.40
CA SER A 319 41.38 -1.05 0.37
C SER A 319 41.02 -0.14 1.54
N GLY A 320 39.90 -0.40 2.21
CA GLY A 320 39.36 0.50 3.24
C GLY A 320 38.84 1.83 2.69
N ARG A 321 38.66 1.94 1.37
CA ARG A 321 38.21 3.15 0.67
C ARG A 321 36.92 3.74 1.25
N PHE A 322 36.00 2.89 1.69
CA PHE A 322 34.70 3.33 2.21
C PHE A 322 34.62 3.35 3.74
N LYS A 323 35.72 3.10 4.45
CA LYS A 323 35.78 3.21 5.92
C LYS A 323 35.81 4.67 6.36
N ARG A 324 34.67 5.34 6.26
CA ARG A 324 34.50 6.77 6.53
C ARG A 324 34.45 7.05 8.04
N PRO A 325 35.38 7.84 8.61
CA PRO A 325 35.32 8.23 10.03
C PRO A 325 34.04 8.95 10.42
N GLU A 326 33.46 9.72 9.49
CA GLU A 326 32.23 10.50 9.67
C GLU A 326 31.02 9.60 9.97
N TRP A 327 30.99 8.41 9.36
CA TRP A 327 29.89 7.44 9.51
C TRP A 327 30.11 6.46 10.66
N ARG A 328 31.25 6.48 11.35
CA ARG A 328 31.63 5.51 12.39
C ARG A 328 30.59 5.38 13.51
N ASN A 329 29.93 6.48 13.87
CA ASN A 329 28.96 6.52 14.96
C ASN A 329 27.50 6.50 14.47
N ILE A 330 27.27 6.32 13.16
CA ILE A 330 25.93 6.17 12.61
C ILE A 330 25.59 4.68 12.64
N SER A 331 24.48 4.32 13.28
CA SER A 331 24.08 2.92 13.37
C SER A 331 23.77 2.35 11.98
N GLY A 332 24.28 1.17 11.69
CA GLY A 332 23.93 0.44 10.48
C GLY A 332 25.11 -0.03 9.66
N ILE A 333 24.79 -0.52 8.45
CA ILE A 333 25.75 -1.10 7.51
C ILE A 333 26.05 -0.08 6.42
N ASN A 334 27.34 0.09 6.10
CA ASN A 334 27.78 0.85 4.94
C ASN A 334 27.79 -0.06 3.69
N ILE A 335 26.79 0.03 2.83
CA ILE A 335 26.66 -0.87 1.66
C ILE A 335 27.85 -0.77 0.69
N MET A 336 28.55 0.37 0.67
CA MET A 336 29.71 0.61 -0.21
C MET A 336 30.92 -0.27 0.16
N GLU A 337 31.00 -0.76 1.41
CA GLU A 337 32.10 -1.63 1.85
C GLU A 337 31.92 -3.09 1.41
N HIS A 338 30.74 -3.47 0.91
CA HIS A 338 30.34 -4.86 0.67
C HIS A 338 30.15 -5.13 -0.81
N ILE A 339 31.26 -5.40 -1.51
CA ILE A 339 31.29 -5.73 -2.96
C ILE A 339 31.50 -7.21 -3.26
N TYR A 340 31.64 -8.04 -2.22
CA TYR A 340 31.80 -9.47 -2.39
C TYR A 340 30.43 -10.13 -2.35
N ARG A 341 30.05 -10.77 -3.45
CA ARG A 341 28.76 -11.42 -3.65
C ARG A 341 28.89 -12.92 -3.60
N GLU A 342 27.96 -13.57 -2.90
CA GLU A 342 27.87 -15.02 -2.92
C GLU A 342 27.55 -15.56 -4.32
N PRO A 343 28.16 -16.70 -4.73
CA PRO A 343 27.79 -17.38 -5.96
C PRO A 343 26.36 -17.94 -5.88
N ALA A 344 25.77 -18.23 -7.04
CA ALA A 344 24.45 -18.82 -7.11
C ALA A 344 24.42 -20.18 -6.38
N ARG A 345 23.43 -20.36 -5.50
CA ARG A 345 23.24 -21.59 -4.72
C ARG A 345 22.65 -22.68 -5.62
N LYS A 346 23.37 -23.78 -5.79
CA LYS A 346 22.88 -24.93 -6.55
C LYS A 346 21.71 -25.59 -5.81
N ASN A 347 20.65 -25.95 -6.54
CA ASN A 347 19.48 -26.67 -6.02
C ASN A 347 18.71 -25.95 -4.90
N VAL A 348 18.88 -24.64 -4.75
CA VAL A 348 18.15 -23.83 -3.78
C VAL A 348 17.41 -22.73 -4.54
N PHE A 349 16.13 -22.54 -4.22
CA PHE A 349 15.38 -21.40 -4.73
C PHE A 349 16.02 -20.10 -4.23
N ASN A 350 16.48 -19.26 -5.16
CA ASN A 350 16.86 -17.90 -4.84
C ASN A 350 15.60 -17.04 -4.74
N PRO A 351 15.37 -16.39 -3.58
CA PRO A 351 14.26 -15.48 -3.42
C PRO A 351 14.24 -14.42 -4.52
N LYS A 352 13.05 -13.97 -4.89
CA LYS A 352 12.83 -12.92 -5.87
C LYS A 352 12.01 -11.81 -5.24
N LYS A 353 12.17 -10.59 -5.75
CA LYS A 353 11.23 -9.48 -5.53
C LYS A 353 10.70 -9.01 -6.88
N MET A 354 9.76 -8.08 -6.87
CA MET A 354 8.93 -7.82 -8.03
C MET A 354 8.85 -6.35 -8.35
N ILE A 355 9.01 -6.02 -9.63
CA ILE A 355 8.50 -4.79 -10.21
C ILE A 355 7.18 -5.16 -10.87
N VAL A 356 6.08 -4.53 -10.43
CA VAL A 356 4.74 -4.83 -10.92
C VAL A 356 4.12 -3.62 -11.58
N ASN A 357 3.35 -3.86 -12.64
CA ASN A 357 2.30 -2.94 -13.04
C ASN A 357 1.13 -3.15 -12.07
N PRO A 358 0.78 -2.17 -11.22
CA PRO A 358 -0.20 -2.40 -10.17
C PRO A 358 -1.61 -2.63 -10.71
N ARG A 359 -1.92 -2.20 -11.94
CA ARG A 359 -3.20 -2.52 -12.59
C ARG A 359 -3.26 -3.98 -13.04
N MET A 360 -2.12 -4.66 -13.20
CA MET A 360 -2.08 -6.04 -13.67
C MET A 360 -1.97 -7.07 -12.54
N VAL A 361 -1.90 -6.68 -11.27
CA VAL A 361 -1.79 -7.63 -10.13
C VAL A 361 -3.03 -7.54 -9.26
N GLU A 362 -3.68 -8.67 -8.99
CA GLU A 362 -4.82 -8.76 -8.08
C GLU A 362 -4.40 -9.16 -6.66
N GLN A 363 -3.52 -10.17 -6.56
CA GLN A 363 -3.05 -10.72 -5.30
C GLN A 363 -1.57 -11.08 -5.40
N THR A 364 -0.80 -10.81 -4.36
CA THR A 364 0.64 -11.08 -4.30
C THR A 364 1.05 -11.81 -3.01
N SER A 365 2.13 -12.59 -3.12
CA SER A 365 2.93 -13.08 -2.00
C SER A 365 4.25 -12.30 -1.90
N VAL A 366 5.18 -12.72 -1.03
CA VAL A 366 6.49 -12.10 -0.80
C VAL A 366 7.41 -12.22 -2.03
N HIS A 367 7.35 -13.36 -2.74
CA HIS A 367 8.30 -13.70 -3.82
C HIS A 367 7.65 -13.98 -5.19
N SER A 368 6.33 -13.90 -5.29
CA SER A 368 5.58 -14.18 -6.52
C SER A 368 4.19 -13.52 -6.50
N SER A 369 3.62 -13.29 -7.68
CA SER A 369 2.19 -12.98 -7.80
C SER A 369 1.36 -14.25 -7.60
N LEU A 370 0.23 -14.12 -6.90
CA LEU A 370 -0.74 -15.20 -6.72
C LEU A 370 -1.82 -15.16 -7.79
N LYS A 371 -2.27 -13.95 -8.13
CA LYS A 371 -3.26 -13.71 -9.18
C LYS A 371 -2.91 -12.41 -9.90
N ASN A 372 -2.70 -12.49 -11.20
CA ASN A 372 -2.37 -11.34 -12.03
C ASN A 372 -2.95 -11.51 -13.44
N PHE A 373 -3.16 -10.38 -14.09
CA PHE A 373 -3.41 -10.29 -15.52
C PHE A 373 -2.07 -10.30 -16.26
N GLY A 374 -2.07 -10.85 -17.48
CA GLY A 374 -0.87 -10.94 -18.31
C GLY A 374 0.20 -11.90 -17.78
N GLU A 375 1.41 -11.73 -18.27
CA GLU A 375 2.52 -12.66 -18.04
C GLU A 375 3.44 -12.22 -16.90
N THR A 376 4.19 -13.18 -16.38
CA THR A 376 5.27 -12.98 -15.41
C THR A 376 6.60 -13.27 -16.08
N TYR A 377 7.54 -12.33 -16.00
CA TYR A 377 8.85 -12.43 -16.65
C TYR A 377 9.97 -12.49 -15.63
N HIS A 378 10.89 -13.44 -15.80
CA HIS A 378 12.10 -13.53 -15.00
C HIS A 378 13.19 -12.69 -15.65
N VAL A 379 13.55 -11.57 -15.01
CA VAL A 379 14.59 -10.69 -15.54
C VAL A 379 15.95 -11.38 -15.43
N PRO A 380 16.75 -11.45 -16.51
CA PRO A 380 18.05 -12.10 -16.46
C PRO A 380 19.01 -11.44 -15.46
N PHE A 381 19.85 -12.27 -14.83
CA PHE A 381 20.83 -11.86 -13.81
C PHE A 381 21.76 -10.72 -14.26
N ASP A 382 22.20 -10.76 -15.52
CA ASP A 382 23.09 -9.77 -16.11
C ASP A 382 22.38 -8.45 -16.47
N VAL A 383 21.04 -8.43 -16.46
CA VAL A 383 20.21 -7.25 -16.76
C VAL A 383 19.89 -6.46 -15.49
N CYS A 384 19.38 -7.13 -14.45
CA CYS A 384 18.97 -6.50 -13.19
C CYS A 384 18.97 -7.52 -12.05
N ARG A 385 19.33 -7.09 -10.85
CA ARG A 385 19.39 -7.94 -9.66
C ARG A 385 19.26 -7.13 -8.38
N ILE A 386 18.89 -7.80 -7.30
CA ILE A 386 18.83 -7.19 -5.98
C ILE A 386 20.22 -7.26 -5.33
N VAL A 387 20.67 -6.13 -4.80
CA VAL A 387 21.80 -6.05 -3.88
C VAL A 387 21.23 -6.15 -2.47
N HIS A 388 21.54 -7.25 -1.79
CA HIS A 388 21.09 -7.52 -0.42
C HIS A 388 22.31 -7.72 0.49
N VAL A 389 22.68 -6.65 1.20
CA VAL A 389 23.78 -6.68 2.17
C VAL A 389 23.28 -7.18 3.51
N ARG A 390 23.62 -8.43 3.86
CA ARG A 390 23.07 -9.11 5.05
C ARG A 390 24.00 -10.19 5.61
N VAL A 391 23.53 -10.91 6.61
CA VAL A 391 24.18 -12.14 7.09
C VAL A 391 24.37 -13.14 5.93
N PRO A 392 25.54 -13.80 5.80
CA PRO A 392 25.79 -14.74 4.72
C PRO A 392 24.81 -15.92 4.77
N LEU A 393 24.41 -16.40 3.59
CA LEU A 393 23.67 -17.65 3.44
C LEU A 393 24.60 -18.83 3.15
N GLN A 394 25.84 -18.56 2.73
CA GLN A 394 26.90 -19.55 2.49
C GLN A 394 28.14 -19.18 3.29
N GLY A 395 28.01 -19.09 4.62
CA GLY A 395 29.09 -18.64 5.52
C GLY A 395 30.34 -19.52 5.57
N HIS A 396 30.34 -20.69 4.92
CA HIS A 396 31.50 -21.56 4.76
C HIS A 396 32.45 -21.11 3.62
N LEU A 397 32.01 -20.19 2.76
CA LEU A 397 32.81 -19.69 1.65
C LEU A 397 33.91 -18.75 2.15
N THR A 398 35.12 -18.92 1.62
CA THR A 398 36.21 -17.95 1.81
C THR A 398 36.01 -16.75 0.88
N LYS A 399 36.71 -15.65 1.14
CA LYS A 399 36.60 -14.42 0.35
C LYS A 399 36.96 -14.66 -1.12
N GLU A 400 37.94 -15.51 -1.40
CA GLU A 400 38.41 -15.86 -2.75
C GLU A 400 37.37 -16.63 -3.56
N GLN A 401 36.38 -17.24 -2.89
CA GLN A 401 35.26 -17.95 -3.53
C GLN A 401 34.08 -17.03 -3.84
N LEU A 402 34.12 -15.76 -3.44
CA LEU A 402 33.08 -14.77 -3.69
C LEU A 402 33.35 -14.02 -4.99
N ALA A 403 32.27 -13.65 -5.68
CA ALA A 403 32.36 -12.86 -6.89
C ALA A 403 32.47 -11.37 -6.53
N VAL A 404 33.42 -10.66 -7.14
CA VAL A 404 33.53 -9.21 -7.00
C VAL A 404 32.46 -8.53 -7.84
N ASP A 405 31.72 -7.62 -7.21
CA ASP A 405 30.66 -6.85 -7.83
C ASP A 405 30.65 -5.41 -7.28
N LYS A 406 31.12 -4.49 -8.12
CA LYS A 406 31.35 -3.10 -7.76
C LYS A 406 30.25 -2.15 -8.23
N LYS A 407 29.09 -2.66 -8.68
CA LYS A 407 28.06 -1.81 -9.29
C LYS A 407 27.59 -0.66 -8.42
N VAL A 408 27.51 -0.86 -7.11
CA VAL A 408 27.14 0.18 -6.15
C VAL A 408 28.14 1.35 -6.16
N TRP A 409 29.40 1.11 -6.51
CA TRP A 409 30.43 2.15 -6.62
C TRP A 409 30.24 3.07 -7.82
N ASP A 410 29.48 2.66 -8.84
CA ASP A 410 29.16 3.53 -9.99
C ASP A 410 28.40 4.80 -9.55
N PHE A 411 27.79 4.77 -8.37
CA PHE A 411 26.98 5.87 -7.81
C PHE A 411 27.72 6.66 -6.72
N GLU A 412 29.00 6.36 -6.47
CA GLU A 412 29.74 6.95 -5.35
C GLU A 412 29.74 8.49 -5.35
N GLN A 413 29.94 9.10 -6.53
CA GLN A 413 30.10 10.54 -6.65
C GLN A 413 28.88 11.31 -6.18
N GLU A 414 27.68 10.77 -6.41
CA GLU A 414 26.41 11.36 -6.00
C GLU A 414 25.93 10.79 -4.66
N LEU A 415 26.07 9.49 -4.43
CA LEU A 415 25.50 8.81 -3.27
C LEU A 415 26.12 9.28 -1.96
N VAL A 416 27.45 9.37 -1.90
CA VAL A 416 28.18 9.75 -0.68
C VAL A 416 27.76 11.15 -0.18
N PRO A 417 27.84 12.23 -0.99
CA PRO A 417 27.43 13.56 -0.53
C PRO A 417 25.93 13.66 -0.24
N ASN A 418 25.09 12.92 -0.97
CA ASN A 418 23.64 12.89 -0.69
C ASN A 418 23.33 12.26 0.67
N VAL A 419 24.01 11.18 1.02
CA VAL A 419 23.87 10.52 2.34
C VAL A 419 24.35 11.43 3.46
N ASP A 420 25.49 12.12 3.29
CA ASP A 420 25.97 13.10 4.27
C ASP A 420 24.91 14.18 4.51
N LYS A 421 24.38 14.77 3.44
CA LYS A 421 23.34 15.80 3.51
C LYS A 421 22.07 15.30 4.21
N ALA A 422 21.63 14.08 3.93
CA ALA A 422 20.44 13.51 4.56
C ALA A 422 20.66 13.27 6.07
N LEU A 423 21.82 12.76 6.46
CA LEU A 423 22.19 12.56 7.86
C LEU A 423 22.33 13.89 8.60
N GLU A 424 22.96 14.90 8.01
CA GLU A 424 23.05 16.26 8.56
C GLU A 424 21.67 16.90 8.74
N SER A 425 20.82 16.83 7.71
CA SER A 425 19.45 17.36 7.74
C SER A 425 18.54 16.66 8.73
N SER A 426 18.91 15.45 9.14
CA SER A 426 18.24 14.65 10.18
C SER A 426 18.82 14.89 11.58
N GLY A 427 19.87 15.71 11.71
CA GLY A 427 20.56 15.95 12.98
C GLY A 427 21.38 14.76 13.49
N LEU A 428 21.74 13.83 12.59
CA LEU A 428 22.47 12.60 12.88
C LEU A 428 23.96 12.74 12.60
N LEU A 429 24.33 13.60 11.65
CA LEU A 429 25.71 13.95 11.33
C LEU A 429 25.94 15.45 11.59
N ARG A 430 27.13 15.82 12.04
CA ARG A 430 27.49 17.24 12.19
C ARG A 430 27.96 17.77 10.83
N PRO A 431 27.54 18.99 10.42
CA PRO A 431 28.06 19.61 9.20
C PRO A 431 29.58 19.69 9.27
N ASN A 432 30.24 19.37 8.16
CA ASN A 432 31.66 19.68 8.01
C ASN A 432 31.80 21.21 7.99
N SER A 433 32.51 21.75 8.99
CA SER A 433 32.77 23.18 9.18
C SER A 433 33.62 23.78 8.08
#